data_AF-A0A3M1S4L5-F1
#
_entry.id   AF-A0A3M1S4L5-F1
#
_cell.length_a   1.000
_cell.length_b   1.000
_cell.length_c   1.000
_cell.angle_alpha   90.00
_cell.angle_beta   90.00
_cell.angle_gamma   90.00
#
_symmetry.space_group_name_H-M   'P 1'
#
loop_
_entity.id
_entity.type
_entity.pdbx_description
1 polymer ?
#
loop_
_entity_poly.entity_id
_entity_poly.type
_entity_poly.pdbx_seq_one_letter_code
_entity_poly.pdbx_strand_id
1 'polypeptide(L)'
;MLRAWLASSLLLAYCSAVPAGECRALLRPLLLSREPPAAELQAVRERCRAEQADGDPDAGYQLALLHLGLLDWDPERALPLIEAAAEAGIPEAEYWLAWQLETGPLLPNDPPAALRWYEAAAEHEHRLALQRLAEAYAAGELGLPRDPRRAATLRARAQHCARRQGG
;
A
#
# COMPACT_ATOMS: atom_id res chain seq x y z
N MET A 1 -19.61 19.54 31.48
CA MET A 1 -20.17 19.69 30.12
C MET A 1 -19.05 19.86 29.09
N LEU A 2 -18.24 18.81 28.88
CA LEU A 2 -17.22 18.75 27.81
C LEU A 2 -17.10 17.29 27.29
N ARG A 3 -18.23 16.58 27.28
CA ARG A 3 -18.38 15.18 26.84
C ARG A 3 -18.89 15.07 25.39
N ALA A 4 -18.71 16.09 24.55
CA ALA A 4 -19.36 16.14 23.24
C ALA A 4 -18.53 16.73 22.09
N TRP A 5 -17.22 16.99 22.25
CA TRP A 5 -16.43 17.75 21.25
C TRP A 5 -15.30 16.99 20.54
N LEU A 6 -15.09 15.69 20.80
CA LEU A 6 -14.17 14.86 19.98
C LEU A 6 -14.76 13.48 19.63
N ALA A 7 -16.09 13.41 19.51
CA ALA A 7 -16.79 12.21 19.05
C ALA A 7 -17.72 12.48 17.85
N SER A 8 -17.61 13.64 17.19
CA SER A 8 -18.49 14.03 16.08
C SER A 8 -17.86 15.01 15.08
N SER A 9 -16.53 15.01 14.96
CA SER A 9 -15.82 15.71 13.88
C SER A 9 -15.25 14.67 12.92
N LEU A 10 -16.05 14.34 11.90
CA LEU A 10 -15.74 13.55 10.70
C LEU A 10 -16.27 12.10 10.68
N LEU A 11 -17.61 11.97 10.67
CA LEU A 11 -18.22 10.98 9.79
C LEU A 11 -17.84 11.33 8.35
N LEU A 12 -17.12 10.44 7.65
CA LEU A 12 -17.26 10.05 6.24
C LEU A 12 -15.92 9.64 5.59
N ALA A 13 -15.80 8.33 5.31
CA ALA A 13 -14.88 7.68 4.38
C ALA A 13 -13.39 7.73 4.69
N TYR A 14 -12.91 6.71 5.41
CA TYR A 14 -11.49 6.40 5.45
C TYR A 14 -11.08 5.68 4.15
N CYS A 15 -11.05 6.41 3.02
CA CYS A 15 -10.13 6.06 1.95
C CYS A 15 -8.81 6.73 2.38
N SER A 16 -7.98 6.04 3.16
CA SER A 16 -6.80 6.67 3.77
C SER A 16 -5.86 7.18 2.68
N ALA A 17 -5.88 8.48 2.41
CA ALA A 17 -4.71 9.15 1.91
C ALA A 17 -3.81 9.31 3.13
N VAL A 18 -2.82 8.43 3.29
CA VAL A 18 -1.64 8.77 4.11
C VAL A 18 -1.17 10.12 3.56
N PRO A 19 -1.04 11.17 4.40
CA PRO A 19 -0.57 12.47 3.92
C PRO A 19 0.79 12.25 3.26
N ALA A 20 0.81 12.35 1.93
CA ALA A 20 1.99 12.08 1.13
C ALA A 20 3.09 13.08 1.50
N GLY A 21 4.25 12.58 1.92
CA GLY A 21 5.47 13.38 2.08
C GLY A 21 5.92 14.01 0.76
N GLU A 22 6.87 14.95 0.82
CA GLU A 22 7.40 15.59 -0.39
C GLU A 22 8.08 14.57 -1.30
N CYS A 23 8.68 13.50 -0.75
CA CYS A 23 9.22 12.37 -1.49
C CYS A 23 8.20 11.80 -2.50
N ARG A 24 7.01 11.39 -2.03
CA ARG A 24 5.97 10.81 -2.89
C ARG A 24 5.45 11.83 -3.91
N ALA A 25 5.31 13.09 -3.49
CA ALA A 25 4.88 14.16 -4.38
C ALA A 25 5.86 14.41 -5.54
N LEU A 26 7.17 14.39 -5.26
CA LEU A 26 8.23 14.53 -6.26
C LEU A 26 8.38 13.29 -7.14
N LEU A 27 8.13 12.09 -6.61
CA LEU A 27 8.21 10.85 -7.37
C LEU A 27 7.08 10.72 -8.40
N ARG A 28 5.86 11.17 -8.06
CA ARG A 28 4.66 11.02 -8.90
C ARG A 28 4.82 11.45 -10.37
N PRO A 29 5.33 12.65 -10.71
CA PRO A 29 5.53 13.03 -12.11
C PRO A 29 6.57 12.16 -12.82
N LEU A 30 7.57 11.64 -12.10
CA LEU A 30 8.63 10.80 -12.68
C LEU A 30 8.11 9.42 -13.10
N LEU A 31 7.14 8.87 -12.36
CA LEU A 31 6.46 7.60 -12.72
C LEU A 31 5.70 7.68 -14.05
N LEU A 32 5.32 8.88 -14.47
CA LEU A 32 4.61 9.11 -15.74
C LEU A 32 5.57 9.47 -16.88
N SER A 33 6.84 9.76 -16.57
CA SER A 33 7.86 10.03 -17.56
C SER A 33 8.32 8.73 -18.21
N ARG A 34 8.54 8.76 -19.53
CA ARG A 34 9.11 7.59 -20.24
C ARG A 34 10.55 7.33 -19.83
N GLU A 35 11.30 8.39 -19.56
CA GLU A 35 12.72 8.35 -19.20
C GLU A 35 12.99 9.45 -18.16
N PRO A 36 12.74 9.18 -16.87
CA PRO A 36 13.03 10.14 -15.81
C PRO A 36 14.55 10.37 -15.70
N PRO A 37 15.02 11.63 -15.64
CA PRO A 37 16.45 11.91 -15.53
C PRO A 37 17.03 11.30 -14.25
N ALA A 38 18.17 10.62 -14.35
CA ALA A 38 18.83 9.98 -13.20
C ALA A 38 19.13 10.98 -12.06
N ALA A 39 19.46 12.23 -12.39
CA ALA A 39 19.68 13.29 -11.41
C ALA A 39 18.41 13.65 -10.62
N GLU A 40 17.24 13.61 -11.26
CA GLU A 40 15.95 13.86 -10.59
C GLU A 40 15.58 12.70 -9.67
N LEU A 41 15.71 11.46 -10.15
CA LEU A 41 15.53 10.27 -9.31
C LEU A 41 16.48 10.24 -8.11
N GLN A 42 17.71 10.70 -8.31
CA GLN A 42 18.70 10.83 -7.24
C GLN A 42 18.29 11.89 -6.20
N ALA A 43 17.77 13.03 -6.65
CA ALA A 43 17.26 14.07 -5.74
C ALA A 43 16.03 13.57 -4.95
N VAL A 44 15.12 12.83 -5.60
CA VAL A 44 13.99 12.19 -4.94
C VAL A 44 14.48 11.18 -3.90
N ARG A 45 15.47 10.34 -4.23
CA ARG A 45 16.05 9.39 -3.28
C ARG A 45 16.55 10.06 -2.01
N GLU A 46 17.31 11.15 -2.14
CA GLU A 46 17.82 11.87 -0.96
C GLU A 46 16.69 12.50 -0.15
N ARG A 47 15.62 12.99 -0.82
CA ARG A 47 14.41 13.46 -0.11
C ARG A 47 13.74 12.34 0.68
N CYS A 48 13.52 11.18 0.06
CA CYS A 48 12.91 10.03 0.72
C CYS A 48 13.74 9.54 1.92
N ARG A 49 15.07 9.55 1.82
CA ARG A 49 15.97 9.22 2.94
C ARG A 49 15.85 10.20 4.10
N ALA A 50 15.75 11.50 3.81
CA ALA A 50 15.57 12.51 4.84
C ALA A 50 14.24 12.32 5.58
N GLU A 51 13.14 12.18 4.84
CA GLU A 51 11.81 11.96 5.42
C GLU A 51 11.73 10.64 6.20
N GLN A 52 12.36 9.58 5.69
CA GLN A 52 12.46 8.32 6.42
C GLN A 52 13.24 8.47 7.74
N ALA A 53 14.34 9.22 7.74
CA ALA A 53 15.11 9.49 8.95
C ALA A 53 14.32 10.33 9.98
N ASP A 54 13.41 11.18 9.50
CA ASP A 54 12.45 11.93 10.32
C ASP A 54 11.28 11.05 10.82
N GLY A 55 11.24 9.79 10.41
CA GLY A 55 10.27 8.79 10.86
C GLY A 55 9.02 8.67 9.98
N ASP A 56 9.05 9.13 8.73
CA ASP A 56 7.96 8.91 7.77
C ASP A 56 8.04 7.50 7.15
N PRO A 57 7.10 6.58 7.48
CA PRO A 57 7.08 5.25 6.90
C PRO A 57 6.71 5.22 5.42
N ASP A 58 5.98 6.22 4.90
CA ASP A 58 5.68 6.31 3.48
C ASP A 58 6.97 6.53 2.66
N ALA A 59 7.84 7.41 3.15
CA ALA A 59 9.12 7.68 2.52
C ALA A 59 10.00 6.42 2.43
N GLY A 60 9.94 5.54 3.43
CA GLY A 60 10.58 4.23 3.39
C GLY A 60 10.04 3.35 2.25
N TYR A 61 8.72 3.28 2.08
CA TYR A 61 8.09 2.56 0.97
C TYR A 61 8.48 3.14 -0.40
N GLN A 62 8.44 4.46 -0.56
CA GLN A 62 8.85 5.11 -1.81
C GLN A 62 10.34 4.84 -2.13
N LEU A 63 11.21 4.88 -1.11
CA LEU A 63 12.62 4.54 -1.27
C LEU A 63 12.80 3.09 -1.73
N ALA A 64 11.98 2.16 -1.23
CA ALA A 64 11.99 0.79 -1.68
C ALA A 64 11.58 0.64 -3.14
N LEU A 65 10.56 1.38 -3.60
CA LEU A 65 10.17 1.39 -5.01
C LEU A 65 11.30 1.93 -5.91
N LEU A 66 12.07 2.91 -5.43
CA LEU A 66 13.27 3.37 -6.14
C LEU A 66 14.29 2.24 -6.33
N HIS A 67 14.45 1.38 -5.31
CA HIS A 67 15.31 0.20 -5.34
C HIS A 67 14.75 -1.00 -6.11
N LEU A 68 13.50 -0.96 -6.56
CA LEU A 68 12.85 -2.04 -7.31
C LEU A 68 12.67 -1.72 -8.80
N GLY A 69 13.51 -0.83 -9.33
CA GLY A 69 13.64 -0.64 -10.79
C GLY A 69 13.43 0.79 -11.28
N LEU A 70 13.08 1.76 -10.42
CA LEU A 70 13.00 3.17 -10.86
C LEU A 70 14.38 3.82 -10.91
N LEU A 71 15.28 3.49 -9.98
CA LEU A 71 16.66 3.98 -9.98
C LEU A 71 17.66 2.82 -10.18
N ASP A 72 17.51 1.76 -9.39
CA ASP A 72 18.30 0.54 -9.48
C ASP A 72 17.41 -0.68 -9.20
N TRP A 73 17.95 -1.87 -9.45
CA TRP A 73 17.33 -3.14 -9.07
C TRP A 73 18.15 -3.75 -7.94
N ASP A 74 17.74 -3.46 -6.72
CA ASP A 74 18.34 -3.91 -5.46
C ASP A 74 17.24 -4.38 -4.48
N PRO A 75 16.70 -5.60 -4.67
CA PRO A 75 15.69 -6.15 -3.77
C PRO A 75 16.18 -6.33 -2.33
N GLU A 76 17.49 -6.56 -2.13
CA GLU A 76 18.07 -6.73 -0.78
C GLU A 76 17.95 -5.45 0.05
N ARG A 77 18.08 -4.28 -0.59
CA ARG A 77 17.81 -2.99 0.06
C ARG A 77 16.33 -2.66 0.16
N ALA A 78 15.53 -3.09 -0.82
CA ALA A 78 14.11 -2.76 -0.85
C ALA A 78 13.29 -3.53 0.20
N LEU A 79 13.54 -4.83 0.38
CA LEU A 79 12.69 -5.69 1.22
C LEU A 79 12.57 -5.20 2.68
N PRO A 80 13.65 -4.88 3.40
CA PRO A 80 13.54 -4.38 4.77
C PRO A 80 12.78 -3.06 4.89
N LEU A 81 12.87 -2.20 3.86
CA LEU A 81 12.14 -0.93 3.80
C LEU A 81 10.63 -1.16 3.64
N ILE A 82 10.25 -2.14 2.82
CA ILE A 82 8.85 -2.51 2.61
C ILE A 82 8.27 -3.20 3.85
N GLU A 83 9.03 -4.10 4.48
CA GLU A 83 8.65 -4.74 5.74
C GLU A 83 8.37 -3.68 6.82
N ALA A 84 9.30 -2.75 7.03
CA ALA A 84 9.11 -1.66 7.99
C ALA A 84 7.91 -0.77 7.65
N ALA A 85 7.69 -0.45 6.37
CA ALA A 85 6.54 0.35 5.95
C ALA A 85 5.21 -0.39 6.14
N ALA A 86 5.16 -1.69 5.88
CA ALA A 86 3.98 -2.51 6.10
C ALA A 86 3.67 -2.67 7.59
N GLU A 87 4.70 -2.89 8.43
CA GLU A 87 4.55 -2.91 9.89
C GLU A 87 4.07 -1.56 10.45
N ALA A 88 4.39 -0.46 9.77
CA ALA A 88 3.91 0.88 10.10
C ALA A 88 2.49 1.18 9.55
N GLY A 89 1.83 0.22 8.90
CA GLY A 89 0.47 0.36 8.37
C GLY A 89 0.37 1.16 7.07
N ILE A 90 1.43 1.16 6.24
CA ILE A 90 1.36 1.73 4.89
C ILE A 90 0.60 0.75 3.98
N PRO A 91 -0.62 1.09 3.51
CA PRO A 91 -1.50 0.12 2.85
C PRO A 91 -0.93 -0.42 1.54
N GLU A 92 -0.16 0.40 0.81
CA GLU A 92 0.53 -0.03 -0.40
C GLU A 92 1.67 -1.01 -0.12
N ALA A 93 2.36 -0.86 1.01
CA ALA A 93 3.43 -1.78 1.43
C ALA A 93 2.85 -3.12 1.90
N GLU A 94 1.78 -3.08 2.70
CA GLU A 94 1.03 -4.28 3.12
C GLU A 94 0.52 -5.06 1.91
N TYR A 95 -0.12 -4.39 0.95
CA TYR A 95 -0.57 -5.03 -0.28
C TYR A 95 0.60 -5.60 -1.10
N TRP A 96 1.72 -4.89 -1.18
CA TRP A 96 2.89 -5.35 -1.91
C TRP A 96 3.47 -6.63 -1.30
N LEU A 97 3.62 -6.69 0.03
CA LEU A 97 4.07 -7.90 0.72
C LEU A 97 3.10 -9.06 0.51
N ALA A 98 1.80 -8.78 0.62
CA ALA A 98 0.77 -9.78 0.38
C ALA A 98 0.91 -10.38 -1.03
N TRP A 99 1.10 -9.55 -2.04
CA TRP A 99 1.30 -10.00 -3.41
C TRP A 99 2.59 -10.82 -3.59
N GLN A 100 3.69 -10.40 -2.97
CA GLN A 100 4.95 -11.15 -3.00
C GLN A 100 4.81 -12.53 -2.38
N LEU A 101 4.18 -12.62 -1.22
CA LEU A 101 3.96 -13.89 -0.52
C LEU A 101 2.91 -14.77 -1.21
N GLU A 102 2.06 -14.20 -2.07
CA GLU A 102 1.09 -14.99 -2.81
C GLU A 102 1.68 -15.60 -4.09
N THR A 103 2.26 -14.74 -4.92
CA THR A 103 2.66 -15.09 -6.30
C THR A 103 3.88 -14.33 -6.80
N GLY A 104 4.45 -13.42 -5.99
CA GLY A 104 5.54 -12.57 -6.46
C GLY A 104 6.89 -13.28 -6.47
N PRO A 105 7.86 -12.73 -7.20
CA PRO A 105 9.14 -13.39 -7.41
C PRO A 105 10.17 -13.17 -6.30
N LEU A 106 9.93 -12.23 -5.36
CA LEU A 106 10.96 -11.80 -4.42
C LEU A 106 10.91 -12.50 -3.07
N LEU A 107 9.75 -13.06 -2.68
CA LEU A 107 9.59 -13.78 -1.42
C LEU A 107 9.08 -15.20 -1.68
N PRO A 108 9.38 -16.18 -0.80
CA PRO A 108 8.78 -17.49 -0.87
C PRO A 108 7.26 -17.41 -0.73
N ASN A 109 6.54 -18.22 -1.52
CA ASN A 109 5.09 -18.27 -1.45
C ASN A 109 4.63 -18.79 -0.06
N ASP A 110 3.82 -17.97 0.62
CA ASP A 110 3.14 -18.26 1.87
C ASP A 110 1.72 -17.66 1.81
N PRO A 111 0.73 -18.39 1.23
CA PRO A 111 -0.63 -17.88 1.09
C PRO A 111 -1.32 -17.50 2.42
N PRO A 112 -1.13 -18.24 3.53
CA PRO A 112 -1.61 -17.80 4.84
C PRO A 112 -0.99 -16.47 5.32
N ALA A 113 0.29 -16.21 5.05
CA ALA A 113 0.90 -14.91 5.35
C ALA A 113 0.39 -13.81 4.41
N ALA A 114 0.24 -14.10 3.12
CA ALA A 114 -0.34 -13.19 2.15
C ALA A 114 -1.76 -12.75 2.57
N LEU A 115 -2.59 -13.68 3.03
CA LEU A 115 -3.93 -13.39 3.54
C LEU A 115 -3.90 -12.33 4.65
N ARG A 116 -3.01 -12.47 5.65
CA ARG A 116 -2.92 -11.52 6.77
C ARG A 116 -2.58 -10.11 6.29
N TRP A 117 -1.64 -9.99 5.36
CA TRP A 117 -1.25 -8.69 4.80
C TRP A 117 -2.32 -8.09 3.89
N TYR A 118 -3.05 -8.92 3.13
CA TYR A 118 -4.22 -8.43 2.40
C TYR A 118 -5.33 -7.95 3.32
N GLU A 119 -5.58 -8.64 4.44
CA GLU A 119 -6.55 -8.21 5.45
C GLU A 119 -6.12 -6.87 6.07
N ALA A 120 -4.86 -6.71 6.45
CA ALA A 120 -4.31 -5.45 6.95
C ALA A 120 -4.52 -4.30 5.94
N ALA A 121 -4.08 -4.46 4.69
CA ALA A 121 -4.29 -3.46 3.64
C ALA A 121 -5.79 -3.14 3.42
N ALA A 122 -6.65 -4.14 3.54
CA ALA A 122 -8.09 -3.97 3.41
C ALA A 122 -8.73 -3.23 4.59
N GLU A 123 -8.15 -3.25 5.80
CA GLU A 123 -8.59 -2.42 6.92
C GLU A 123 -8.39 -0.93 6.63
N HIS A 124 -7.35 -0.59 5.87
CA HIS A 124 -7.08 0.75 5.34
C HIS A 124 -7.85 1.08 4.05
N GLU A 125 -8.86 0.27 3.69
CA GLU A 125 -9.64 0.40 2.46
C GLU A 125 -8.78 0.40 1.18
N HIS A 126 -7.63 -0.28 1.21
CA HIS A 126 -6.77 -0.41 0.03
C HIS A 126 -7.52 -1.19 -1.07
N ARG A 127 -7.84 -0.49 -2.16
CA ARG A 127 -8.73 -0.98 -3.20
C ARG A 127 -8.30 -2.33 -3.79
N LEU A 128 -7.01 -2.49 -4.11
CA LEU A 128 -6.51 -3.73 -4.72
C LEU A 128 -6.54 -4.90 -3.73
N ALA A 129 -6.30 -4.65 -2.44
CA ALA A 129 -6.38 -5.67 -1.40
C ALA A 129 -7.83 -6.13 -1.21
N LEU A 130 -8.78 -5.19 -1.16
CA LEU A 130 -10.22 -5.49 -1.11
C LEU A 130 -10.69 -6.31 -2.32
N GLN A 131 -10.20 -5.99 -3.52
CA GLN A 131 -10.52 -6.75 -4.73
C GLN A 131 -9.95 -8.17 -4.65
N ARG A 132 -8.68 -8.32 -4.29
CA ARG A 132 -8.02 -9.62 -4.19
C ARG A 132 -8.67 -10.52 -3.13
N LEU A 133 -9.01 -9.98 -1.95
CA LEU A 133 -9.75 -10.72 -0.92
C LEU A 133 -11.14 -11.13 -1.41
N ALA A 134 -11.83 -10.27 -2.15
CA ALA A 134 -13.14 -10.62 -2.70
C ALA A 134 -13.04 -11.80 -3.68
N GLU A 135 -12.00 -11.84 -4.50
CA GLU A 135 -11.71 -12.97 -5.40
C GLU A 135 -11.36 -14.23 -4.59
N ALA A 136 -10.52 -14.11 -3.56
CA ALA A 136 -10.14 -15.23 -2.70
C ALA A 136 -11.36 -15.85 -1.99
N TYR A 137 -12.27 -15.03 -1.45
CA TYR A 137 -13.54 -15.54 -0.89
C TYR A 137 -14.49 -16.11 -1.95
N ALA A 138 -14.50 -15.58 -3.17
CA ALA A 138 -15.36 -16.09 -4.23
C ALA A 138 -14.91 -17.49 -4.73
N ALA A 139 -13.60 -17.71 -4.76
CA ALA A 139 -12.96 -18.92 -5.26
C ALA A 139 -12.63 -19.95 -4.16
N GLY A 140 -12.48 -19.53 -2.90
CA GLY A 140 -11.99 -20.38 -1.81
C GLY A 140 -10.46 -20.56 -1.83
N GLU A 141 -9.72 -19.46 -2.00
CA GLU A 141 -8.25 -19.43 -2.09
C GLU A 141 -7.60 -18.91 -0.80
N LEU A 142 -6.27 -18.92 -0.72
CA LEU A 142 -5.50 -18.40 0.43
C LEU A 142 -5.87 -19.10 1.77
N GLY A 143 -6.42 -20.31 1.71
CA GLY A 143 -6.94 -21.03 2.88
C GLY A 143 -8.32 -20.56 3.36
N LEU A 144 -8.98 -19.66 2.62
CA LEU A 144 -10.31 -19.18 2.94
C LEU A 144 -11.40 -20.14 2.43
N PRO A 145 -12.51 -20.30 3.17
CA PRO A 145 -13.69 -20.94 2.64
C PRO A 145 -14.36 -20.06 1.59
N ARG A 146 -15.03 -20.70 0.62
CA ARG A 146 -15.84 -19.99 -0.36
C ARG A 146 -17.02 -19.27 0.33
N ASP A 147 -17.04 -17.94 0.24
CA ASP A 147 -18.09 -17.08 0.79
C ASP A 147 -18.45 -15.96 -0.22
N PRO A 148 -19.44 -16.19 -1.09
CA PRO A 148 -19.89 -15.20 -2.06
C PRO A 148 -20.47 -13.93 -1.43
N ARG A 149 -21.01 -13.99 -0.20
CA ARG A 149 -21.57 -12.83 0.49
C ARG A 149 -20.46 -11.91 0.95
N ARG A 150 -19.44 -12.46 1.62
CA ARG A 150 -18.25 -11.70 2.03
C ARG A 150 -17.52 -11.11 0.82
N ALA A 151 -17.41 -11.88 -0.26
CA ALA A 151 -16.87 -11.39 -1.53
C ALA A 151 -17.65 -10.20 -2.12
N ALA A 152 -18.98 -10.20 -2.03
CA ALA A 152 -19.81 -9.09 -2.51
C ALA A 152 -19.61 -7.82 -1.67
N THR A 153 -19.55 -7.95 -0.35
CA THR A 153 -19.28 -6.83 0.57
C THR A 153 -17.92 -6.18 0.30
N LEU A 154 -16.87 -7.00 0.13
CA LEU A 154 -15.52 -6.50 -0.19
C LEU A 154 -15.47 -5.78 -1.55
N ARG A 155 -16.16 -6.32 -2.57
CA ARG A 155 -16.31 -5.64 -3.87
C ARG A 155 -17.00 -4.29 -3.76
N ALA A 156 -18.05 -4.18 -2.96
CA ALA A 156 -18.76 -2.91 -2.74
C ALA A 156 -17.86 -1.86 -2.07
N ARG A 157 -17.04 -2.27 -1.09
CA ARG A 157 -16.02 -1.42 -0.44
C ARG A 157 -15.00 -0.92 -1.47
N ALA A 158 -14.43 -1.82 -2.27
CA ALA A 158 -13.47 -1.44 -3.32
C ALA A 158 -14.03 -0.44 -4.34
N GLN A 159 -15.30 -0.60 -4.74
CA GLN A 159 -15.98 0.31 -5.66
C GLN A 159 -16.22 1.70 -5.05
N HIS A 160 -16.53 1.76 -3.75
CA HIS A 160 -16.68 3.02 -3.04
C HIS A 160 -15.39 3.84 -3.07
N CYS A 161 -14.24 3.20 -2.87
CA CYS A 161 -12.92 3.85 -2.97
C CYS A 161 -12.63 4.34 -4.39
N ALA A 162 -12.93 3.54 -5.42
CA ALA A 162 -12.70 3.91 -6.81
C ALA A 162 -13.45 5.19 -7.24
N ARG A 163 -14.70 5.36 -6.78
CA ARG A 163 -15.54 6.52 -7.12
C ARG A 163 -15.07 7.83 -6.50
N ARG A 164 -14.32 7.78 -5.39
CA ARG A 164 -13.82 8.97 -4.69
C ARG A 164 -12.47 9.46 -5.21
N GLN A 165 -11.71 8.62 -5.92
CA GLN A 165 -10.40 8.99 -6.48
C GLN A 165 -10.47 9.47 -7.95
N GLY A 166 -11.64 9.36 -8.59
CA GLY A 166 -11.86 9.70 -10.01
C GLY A 166 -12.74 10.93 -10.25
N GLY A 167 -12.74 11.91 -9.35
CA GLY A 167 -13.51 13.16 -9.46
C GLY A 167 -12.60 14.39 -9.45
#